data_AF-A0A1I5D0V7-F1
#
_entry.id   AF-A0A1I5D0V7-F1
#
_cell.length_a   1.000
_cell.length_b   1.000
_cell.length_c   1.000
_cell.angle_alpha   90.00
_cell.angle_beta   90.00
_cell.angle_gamma   90.00
#
_symmetry.space_group_name_H-M   'P 1'
#
loop_
_entity.id
_entity.type
_entity.pdbx_description
1 polymer ?
#
loop_
_entity_poly.entity_id
_entity_poly.type
_entity_poly.pdbx_seq_one_letter_code
_entity_poly.pdbx_strand_id
1 'polypeptide(L)' 'MIFRPIRTLVLMGLVFVAGIVFERYQHNQRCAAAEGITQDGLCREIRQ' A
#
# COMPACT_ATOMS: atom_id res chain seq x y z
N MET A 1 -7.63 -31.25 -15.46
CA MET A 1 -8.51 -30.25 -14.79
C MET A 1 -7.76 -29.55 -13.64
N ILE A 2 -6.72 -28.76 -13.95
CA ILE A 2 -5.82 -28.12 -12.94
C ILE A 2 -5.75 -26.59 -13.09
N PHE A 3 -6.46 -26.03 -14.09
CA PHE A 3 -6.43 -24.59 -14.40
C PHE A 3 -7.21 -23.70 -13.42
N ARG A 4 -8.05 -24.29 -12.56
CA ARG A 4 -8.90 -23.57 -11.59
C ARG A 4 -8.12 -23.06 -10.35
N PRO A 5 -7.28 -23.85 -9.67
CA PRO A 5 -6.54 -23.39 -8.48
C PRO A 5 -5.48 -22.33 -8.77
N ILE A 6 -4.89 -22.34 -9.97
CA ILE A 6 -3.88 -21.34 -10.37
C ILE A 6 -4.53 -19.96 -10.43
N ARG A 7 -5.72 -19.87 -11.02
CA ARG A 7 -6.49 -18.62 -11.11
C ARG A 7 -6.83 -18.06 -9.73
N THR A 8 -7.20 -18.90 -8.77
CA THR A 8 -7.50 -18.44 -7.40
C THR A 8 -6.25 -17.93 -6.68
N LEU A 9 -5.10 -18.59 -6.85
CA LEU A 9 -3.83 -18.13 -6.27
C LEU A 9 -3.39 -16.79 -6.87
N VAL A 10 -3.53 -16.61 -8.18
CA VAL A 10 -3.20 -15.34 -8.86
C VAL A 10 -4.11 -14.22 -8.34
N LEU A 11 -5.42 -14.45 -8.25
CA LEU A 11 -6.36 -13.46 -7.72
C LEU A 11 -6.05 -13.10 -6.25
N MET A 12 -5.71 -14.09 -5.43
CA MET A 12 -5.36 -13.88 -4.03
C MET A 12 -4.06 -13.07 -3.89
N GLY A 13 -3.05 -13.36 -4.72
CA GLY A 13 -1.82 -12.57 -4.79
C GLY A 13 -2.06 -11.13 -5.25
N LEU A 14 -2.91 -10.92 -6.25
CA LEU A 14 -3.27 -9.58 -6.73
C LEU A 14 -3.96 -8.73 -5.64
N VAL A 15 -4.91 -9.31 -4.91
CA VAL A 15 -5.59 -8.61 -3.80
C VAL A 15 -4.60 -8.28 -2.68
N PHE A 16 -3.68 -9.19 -2.36
CA PHE A 16 -2.66 -8.97 -1.35
C PHE A 16 -1.71 -7.81 -1.72
N VAL A 17 -1.21 -7.79 -2.96
CA VAL A 17 -0.36 -6.70 -3.46
C VAL A 17 -1.13 -5.38 -3.51
N ALA A 18 -2.38 -5.40 -3.97
CA ALA A 18 -3.24 -4.21 -3.99
C ALA A 18 -3.45 -3.65 -2.57
N GLY A 19 -3.64 -4.50 -1.56
CA GLY A 19 -3.74 -4.11 -0.16
C GLY A 19 -2.46 -3.45 0.36
N ILE A 20 -1.28 -4.02 0.07
CA ILE A 20 0.01 -3.43 0.46
C ILE A 20 0.22 -2.06 -0.19
N VAL A 21 -0.08 -1.94 -1.49
CA VAL A 21 0.04 -0.68 -2.22
C VAL A 21 -0.94 0.35 -1.67
N PHE A 22 -2.17 -0.05 -1.38
CA PHE A 22 -3.18 0.82 -0.79
C PHE A 22 -2.76 1.33 0.60
N GLU A 23 -2.27 0.45 1.48
CA GLU A 23 -1.74 0.83 2.79
C GLU A 23 -0.59 1.83 2.66
N ARG A 24 0.39 1.54 1.78
CA ARG A 24 1.51 2.45 1.49
C ARG A 24 1.01 3.81 0.99
N TYR A 25 0.02 3.81 0.10
CA TYR A 25 -0.53 5.03 -0.48
C TYR A 25 -1.31 5.84 0.57
N GLN A 26 -2.10 5.19 1.43
CA GLN A 26 -2.86 5.86 2.48
C GLN A 26 -1.95 6.44 3.56
N HIS A 27 -0.86 5.74 3.93
CA HIS A 27 0.17 6.29 4.80
C HIS A 27 0.85 7.52 4.17
N ASN A 28 1.18 7.46 2.89
CA ASN A 28 1.81 8.55 2.18
C ASN A 28 0.87 9.77 2.04
N GLN A 29 -0.41 9.53 1.75
CA GLN A 29 -1.43 10.57 1.65
C GLN A 29 -1.72 11.24 2.99
N ARG A 30 -1.77 10.50 4.11
CA ARG A 30 -1.95 11.09 5.44
C ARG A 30 -0.78 12.00 5.82
N CYS A 31 0.43 11.65 5.40
CA CYS A 31 1.61 12.50 5.58
C CYS A 31 1.59 13.75 4.70
N ALA A 32 1.25 13.58 3.42
CA ALA A 32 1.12 14.69 2.48
C ALA A 32 -0.02 15.66 2.89
N ALA A 33 -1.13 15.12 3.43
CA ALA A 33 -2.25 15.91 3.93
C ALA A 33 -1.92 16.68 5.22
N ALA A 34 -0.93 16.22 5.99
CA ALA A 34 -0.39 16.91 7.16
C ALA A 34 0.76 17.87 6.81
N GLU A 35 0.94 18.21 5.52
CA GLU A 35 2.07 19.01 5.00
C GLU A 35 3.45 18.44 5.38
N GLY A 36 3.51 17.15 5.71
CA GLY A 36 4.72 16.43 6.07
C GLY A 36 5.35 15.72 4.86
N ILE A 37 6.67 15.57 4.89
CA ILE A 37 7.42 14.81 3.89
C ILE A 37 7.64 13.38 4.39
N THR A 38 7.30 12.40 3.55
CA THR A 38 7.65 11.01 3.82
C THR A 38 9.12 10.78 3.51
N GLN A 39 9.92 10.56 4.57
CA GLN A 39 11.33 10.24 4.45
C GLN A 39 11.55 8.90 5.16
N ASP A 40 12.17 7.94 4.47
CA ASP A 40 12.47 6.58 4.97
C ASP A 40 11.24 5.78 5.46
N GLY A 41 10.07 6.02 4.85
CA GLY A 41 8.82 5.32 5.20
C GLY A 41 8.16 5.79 6.52
N LEU A 42 8.68 6.85 7.13
CA LEU A 42 8.09 7.52 8.27
C LEU A 42 7.54 8.88 7.87
N CYS A 43 6.43 9.26 8.51
CA CYS A 43 5.84 10.58 8.41
C CYS A 43 6.71 11.56 9.22
N ARG A 44 7.47 12.44 8.57
CA ARG A 44 8.07 13.59 9.27
C ARG A 44 7.08 14.74 9.17
N GLU A 45 6.27 14.93 10.23
CA GLU A 45 5.51 16.17 10.40
C GLU A 45 6.51 17.32 10.52
N ILE A 46 6.43 18.29 9.61
CA ILE A 46 7.16 19.56 9.75
C ILE A 46 6.32 20.41 10.70
N ARG A 47 6.35 20.10 11.99
CA ARG A 47 5.79 20.98 13.03
C ARG A 47 6.66 22.24 13.07
N GLN A 48 6.23 23.29 12.36
CA GLN A 48 6.61 24.68 12.71
C GLN A 48 5.87 25.10 13.98
#